data_AF-A0A7M7PI67-F1
#
_entry.id   AF-A0A7M7PI67-F1
#
_cell.length_a   1.000
_cell.length_b   1.000
_cell.length_c   1.000
_cell.angle_alpha   90.00
_cell.angle_beta   90.00
_cell.angle_gamma   90.00
#
_symmetry.space_group_name_H-M   'P 1'
#
loop_
_entity.id
_entity.type
_entity.pdbx_description
1 polymer ?
#
loop_
_entity_poly.entity_id
_entity_poly.type
_entity_poly.pdbx_seq_one_letter_code
_entity_poly.pdbx_strand_id
1 'polypeptide(L)'
;MADESSTVSREDQIEYENSEPKEDDKSQAVARNNKFPLTRIKNIMKTDPDVTLASQESVFLLAKATEYFLESFTKSAYTFTERGKKKTIRKQDIDLSIDTNDAYAFLEGALEWN
;
A
#
# COMPACT_ATOMS: atom_id res chain seq x y z
N MET A 1 -1.53 -46.57 45.73
CA MET A 1 -0.13 -46.41 45.29
C MET A 1 -0.19 -46.08 43.81
N ALA A 2 0.27 -44.88 43.44
CA ALA A 2 0.27 -44.23 42.11
C ALA A 2 -1.12 -43.87 41.53
N ASP A 3 -1.38 -42.73 40.89
CA ASP A 3 -0.70 -41.42 40.72
C ASP A 3 -1.76 -40.47 40.10
N GLU A 4 -1.64 -39.17 40.37
CA GLU A 4 -2.44 -38.07 39.82
C GLU A 4 -2.06 -37.73 38.37
N SER A 5 -2.93 -36.96 37.68
CA SER A 5 -2.66 -35.97 36.62
C SER A 5 -3.65 -36.14 35.44
N SER A 6 -4.70 -35.32 35.29
CA SER A 6 -4.75 -33.89 34.93
C SER A 6 -4.48 -33.60 33.45
N THR A 7 -5.38 -32.81 32.84
CA THR A 7 -5.20 -31.93 31.66
C THR A 7 -5.03 -32.61 30.28
N VAL A 8 -5.50 -32.10 29.14
CA VAL A 8 -6.13 -30.85 28.71
C VAL A 8 -6.79 -31.09 27.34
N SER A 9 -7.83 -30.33 27.02
CA SER A 9 -8.53 -30.27 25.73
C SER A 9 -7.57 -30.12 24.54
N ARG A 10 -7.75 -30.93 23.50
CA ARG A 10 -7.06 -30.78 22.22
C ARG A 10 -7.63 -29.57 21.49
N GLU A 11 -6.98 -28.43 21.61
CA GLU A 11 -7.11 -27.32 20.68
C GLU A 11 -6.30 -27.67 19.42
N ASP A 12 -6.97 -27.69 18.27
CA ASP A 12 -6.38 -27.92 16.96
C ASP A 12 -5.35 -26.82 16.66
N GLN A 13 -4.06 -27.16 16.81
CA GLN A 13 -2.96 -26.33 16.34
C GLN A 13 -2.89 -26.45 14.82
N ILE A 14 -3.36 -25.41 14.11
CA ILE A 14 -3.05 -25.25 12.69
C ILE A 14 -1.59 -24.82 12.60
N GLU A 15 -0.70 -25.77 12.35
CA GLU A 15 0.66 -25.50 11.89
C GLU A 15 0.58 -24.80 10.53
N TYR A 16 0.84 -23.49 10.50
CA TYR A 16 1.05 -22.77 9.25
C TYR A 16 2.41 -23.15 8.69
N GLU A 17 2.43 -24.20 7.88
CA GLU A 17 3.57 -24.61 7.08
C GLU A 17 3.97 -23.44 6.17
N ASN A 18 5.15 -22.89 6.44
CA ASN A 18 5.77 -21.81 5.69
C ASN A 18 6.24 -22.35 4.33
N SER A 19 5.30 -22.60 3.42
CA SER A 19 5.59 -22.97 2.04
C SER A 19 5.76 -21.69 1.22
N GLU A 20 7.01 -21.37 0.89
CA GLU A 20 7.28 -20.44 -0.20
C GLU A 20 6.62 -21.00 -1.49
N PRO A 21 5.69 -20.28 -2.13
CA PRO A 21 5.12 -20.75 -3.39
C PRO A 21 6.23 -20.74 -4.45
N LYS A 22 6.46 -21.89 -5.08
CA LYS A 22 7.31 -22.00 -6.28
C LYS A 22 6.76 -21.04 -7.33
N GLU A 23 7.60 -20.11 -7.78
CA GLU A 23 7.21 -19.05 -8.72
C GLU A 23 6.80 -19.65 -10.08
N ASP A 24 5.49 -19.65 -10.38
CA ASP A 24 4.99 -19.92 -11.71
C ASP A 24 5.26 -18.72 -12.65
N ASP A 25 5.80 -19.02 -13.83
CA ASP A 25 6.23 -18.14 -14.94
C ASP A 25 5.24 -17.01 -15.31
N LYS A 26 3.94 -17.16 -15.01
CA LYS A 26 2.93 -16.10 -15.20
C LYS A 26 3.09 -14.90 -14.27
N SER A 27 3.65 -15.10 -13.07
CA SER A 27 3.80 -14.06 -12.04
C SER A 27 4.80 -12.98 -12.47
N GLN A 28 5.83 -13.37 -13.24
CA GLN A 28 6.80 -12.43 -13.79
C GLN A 28 6.21 -11.54 -14.88
N ALA A 29 5.31 -12.07 -15.73
CA ALA A 29 4.65 -11.27 -16.77
C ALA A 29 3.75 -10.17 -16.18
N VAL A 30 3.06 -10.45 -15.08
CA VAL A 30 2.22 -9.47 -14.37
C VAL A 30 3.09 -8.41 -13.67
N ALA A 31 4.23 -8.79 -13.11
CA ALA A 31 5.19 -7.85 -12.52
C ALA A 31 5.79 -6.87 -13.55
N ARG A 32 5.95 -7.30 -14.81
CA ARG A 32 6.48 -6.45 -15.90
C ARG A 32 5.57 -5.28 -16.29
N ASN A 33 4.30 -5.31 -15.92
CA ASN A 33 3.31 -4.29 -16.29
C ASN A 33 3.09 -3.20 -15.23
N ASN A 34 3.80 -3.25 -14.11
CA ASN A 34 3.66 -2.25 -13.04
C ASN A 34 4.79 -1.21 -13.09
N LYS A 35 4.46 0.06 -12.82
CA LYS A 35 5.47 1.15 -12.74
C LYS A 35 6.22 1.15 -11.41
N PHE A 36 5.69 0.47 -10.39
CA PHE A 36 6.29 0.41 -9.06
C PHE A 36 6.93 -0.95 -8.77
N PRO A 37 8.06 -0.98 -8.04
CA PRO A 37 8.62 -2.23 -7.53
C PRO A 37 7.67 -2.88 -6.51
N LEU A 38 7.10 -4.04 -6.83
CA LEU A 38 6.12 -4.72 -5.98
C LEU A 38 6.65 -5.04 -4.58
N THR A 39 7.93 -5.41 -4.47
CA THR A 39 8.59 -5.63 -3.17
C THR A 39 8.58 -4.38 -2.29
N ARG A 40 8.75 -3.19 -2.88
CA ARG A 40 8.71 -1.93 -2.11
C ARG A 40 7.30 -1.62 -1.61
N ILE A 41 6.29 -1.85 -2.46
CA ILE A 41 4.88 -1.71 -2.08
C ILE A 41 4.54 -2.66 -0.93
N LYS A 42 4.91 -3.95 -1.05
CA LYS A 42 4.72 -4.94 0.01
C LYS A 42 5.37 -4.53 1.33
N ASN A 43 6.59 -4.00 1.29
CA ASN A 43 7.29 -3.55 2.49
C ASN A 43 6.61 -2.34 3.14
N ILE A 44 6.05 -1.42 2.35
CA ILE A 44 5.26 -0.29 2.87
C ILE A 44 3.95 -0.80 3.49
N MET A 45 3.25 -1.74 2.86
CA MET A 45 2.04 -2.33 3.45
C MET A 45 2.32 -2.96 4.82
N LYS A 46 3.47 -3.62 4.98
CA LYS A 46 3.89 -4.27 6.23
C LYS A 46 4.49 -3.32 7.28
N THR A 47 4.57 -2.01 7.03
CA THR A 47 4.91 -1.06 8.12
C THR A 47 3.75 -0.89 9.09
N ASP A 48 2.54 -1.24 8.68
CA ASP A 48 1.37 -1.33 9.55
C ASP A 48 1.49 -2.61 10.41
N PRO A 49 1.54 -2.51 11.76
CA PRO A 49 1.69 -3.65 12.66
C PRO A 49 0.51 -4.64 12.58
N ASP A 50 -0.65 -4.19 12.13
CA ASP A 50 -1.84 -5.05 12.00
C ASP A 50 -1.85 -5.85 10.68
N VAL A 51 -0.93 -5.55 9.76
CA VAL A 51 -0.80 -6.23 8.46
C VAL A 51 0.22 -7.38 8.56
N THR A 52 -0.29 -8.57 8.91
CA THR A 52 0.54 -9.80 9.02
C THR A 52 0.88 -10.41 7.66
N LEU A 53 -0.11 -10.49 6.77
CA LEU A 53 0.01 -11.05 5.43
C LEU A 53 -0.37 -10.02 4.36
N ALA A 54 0.43 -9.95 3.29
CA ALA A 54 0.13 -9.17 2.10
C ALA A 54 0.22 -10.11 0.88
N SER A 55 -0.95 -10.46 0.33
CA SER A 55 -1.05 -11.35 -0.83
C SER A 55 -0.50 -10.68 -2.10
N GLN A 56 -0.09 -11.47 -3.07
CA GLN A 56 0.43 -10.96 -4.34
C GLN A 56 -0.61 -10.10 -5.08
N GLU A 57 -1.88 -10.49 -5.04
CA GLU A 57 -2.98 -9.76 -5.69
C GLU A 57 -3.22 -8.40 -5.04
N SER A 58 -3.21 -8.33 -3.70
CA SER A 58 -3.36 -7.06 -2.98
C SER A 58 -2.19 -6.11 -3.26
N VAL A 59 -0.96 -6.62 -3.26
CA VAL A 59 0.24 -5.84 -3.60
C VAL A 59 0.15 -5.30 -5.03
N PHE A 60 -0.28 -6.13 -5.99
CA PHE A 60 -0.46 -5.72 -7.38
C PHE A 60 -1.54 -4.65 -7.54
N LEU A 61 -2.70 -4.83 -6.89
CA LEU A 61 -3.80 -3.89 -6.94
C LEU A 61 -3.41 -2.53 -6.35
N LEU A 62 -2.73 -2.53 -5.20
CA LEU A 62 -2.26 -1.29 -4.58
C LEU A 62 -1.25 -0.56 -5.47
N ALA A 63 -0.36 -1.30 -6.12
CA ALA A 63 0.59 -0.73 -7.05
C ALA A 63 -0.12 -0.06 -8.25
N LYS A 64 -1.19 -0.68 -8.79
CA LYS A 64 -2.02 -0.07 -9.84
C LYS A 64 -2.86 1.11 -9.37
N ALA A 65 -3.45 1.01 -8.18
CA ALA A 65 -4.17 2.11 -7.57
C ALA A 65 -3.26 3.33 -7.37
N THR A 66 -2.01 3.10 -6.97
CA THR A 66 -0.99 4.17 -6.81
C THR A 66 -0.66 4.85 -8.14
N GLU A 67 -0.60 4.11 -9.26
CA GLU A 67 -0.43 4.71 -10.60
C GLU A 67 -1.57 5.68 -10.92
N TYR A 68 -2.82 5.24 -10.77
CA TYR A 68 -3.99 6.07 -11.04
C TYR A 68 -4.12 7.24 -10.07
N PHE A 69 -3.81 7.01 -8.79
CA PHE A 69 -3.80 8.05 -7.77
C PHE A 69 -2.83 9.17 -8.15
N LEU A 70 -1.58 8.85 -8.49
CA LEU A 70 -0.59 9.86 -8.86
C LEU A 70 -0.97 10.62 -10.13
N GLU A 71 -1.53 9.95 -11.13
CA GLU A 71 -2.03 10.63 -12.33
C GLU A 71 -3.15 11.63 -12.00
N SER A 72 -4.15 11.20 -11.23
CA SER A 72 -5.29 12.03 -10.83
C SER A 72 -4.86 13.19 -9.92
N PHE A 73 -4.03 12.90 -8.92
CA PHE A 73 -3.55 13.87 -7.95
C PHE A 73 -2.67 14.94 -8.60
N THR A 74 -1.74 14.52 -9.46
CA THR A 74 -0.86 15.46 -10.18
C THR A 74 -1.66 16.37 -11.13
N LYS A 75 -2.66 15.82 -11.84
CA LYS A 75 -3.56 16.63 -12.67
C LYS A 75 -4.34 17.65 -11.84
N SER A 76 -4.85 17.24 -10.68
CA SER A 76 -5.56 18.11 -9.74
C SER A 76 -4.68 19.27 -9.27
N ALA A 77 -3.48 18.99 -8.76
CA ALA A 77 -2.52 20.01 -8.36
C ALA A 77 -2.11 20.94 -9.52
N TYR A 78 -1.95 20.38 -10.73
CA TYR A 78 -1.62 21.16 -11.91
C TYR A 78 -2.72 22.17 -12.30
N THR A 79 -4.00 21.90 -12.00
CA THR A 79 -5.07 22.88 -12.25
C THR A 79 -4.82 24.21 -11.53
N PHE A 80 -4.26 24.18 -10.31
CA PHE A 80 -3.89 25.39 -9.56
C PHE A 80 -2.66 26.07 -10.15
N THR A 81 -1.70 25.28 -10.63
CA THR A 81 -0.52 25.78 -11.36
C THR A 81 -0.95 26.57 -12.61
N GLU A 82 -1.87 26.01 -13.41
CA GLU A 82 -2.39 26.64 -14.63
C GLU A 82 -3.21 27.90 -14.33
N ARG A 83 -4.05 27.88 -13.29
CA ARG A 83 -4.78 29.07 -12.81
C ARG A 83 -3.83 30.22 -12.45
N GLY A 84 -2.66 29.88 -11.91
CA GLY A 84 -1.57 30.81 -11.63
C GLY A 84 -0.78 31.27 -12.86
N LYS A 85 -1.14 30.84 -14.09
CA LYS A 85 -0.41 31.04 -15.36
C LYS A 85 1.04 30.56 -15.29
N LYS A 86 1.30 29.51 -14.52
CA LYS A 86 2.63 28.89 -14.34
C LYS A 86 2.67 27.55 -15.07
N LYS A 87 3.88 27.01 -15.24
CA LYS A 87 4.13 25.69 -15.86
C LYS A 87 4.84 24.72 -14.92
N THR A 88 5.19 25.17 -13.72
CA THR A 88 5.92 24.39 -12.72
C THR A 88 5.04 24.25 -11.49
N ILE A 89 4.71 23.01 -11.14
CA ILE A 89 3.99 22.69 -9.90
C ILE A 89 4.89 23.06 -8.71
N ARG A 90 4.30 23.74 -7.72
CA ARG A 90 4.96 24.11 -6.46
C ARG A 90 4.18 23.51 -5.29
N LYS A 91 4.80 23.52 -4.10
CA LYS A 91 4.19 23.01 -2.86
C LYS A 91 2.79 23.60 -2.63
N GLN A 92 2.65 24.93 -2.76
CA GLN A 92 1.35 25.61 -2.64
C GLN A 92 0.26 25.05 -3.57
N ASP A 93 0.61 24.61 -4.78
CA ASP A 93 -0.37 24.08 -5.73
C ASP A 93 -0.84 22.66 -5.31
N ILE A 94 0.02 21.92 -4.61
CA ILE A 94 -0.29 20.62 -3.99
C ILE A 94 -1.16 20.84 -2.75
N ASP A 95 -0.77 21.77 -1.87
CA ASP A 95 -1.53 22.10 -0.65
C ASP A 95 -2.97 22.51 -1.00
N LEU A 96 -3.13 23.41 -1.98
CA LEU A 96 -4.46 23.82 -2.46
C LEU A 96 -5.28 22.64 -3.02
N SER A 97 -4.63 21.67 -3.66
CA SER A 97 -5.32 20.48 -4.17
C SER A 97 -5.81 19.58 -3.07
N ILE A 98 -5.09 19.49 -1.94
CA ILE A 98 -5.51 18.73 -0.77
C ILE A 98 -6.69 19.45 -0.11
N ASP A 99 -6.55 20.74 0.16
CA ASP A 99 -7.57 21.55 0.85
C ASP A 99 -8.90 21.65 0.08
N THR A 100 -8.87 21.55 -1.25
CA THR A 100 -10.07 21.74 -2.09
C THR A 100 -10.79 20.43 -2.42
N ASN A 101 -10.15 19.28 -2.27
CA ASN A 101 -10.71 17.99 -2.69
C ASN A 101 -10.73 17.00 -1.53
N ASP A 102 -11.94 16.72 -1.02
CA ASP A 102 -12.20 15.80 0.08
C ASP A 102 -11.59 14.39 -0.14
N ALA A 103 -11.49 13.93 -1.39
CA ALA A 103 -10.85 12.65 -1.72
C ALA A 103 -9.35 12.61 -1.39
N TYR A 104 -8.72 13.77 -1.17
CA TYR A 104 -7.32 13.93 -0.80
C TYR A 104 -7.11 14.35 0.66
N ALA A 105 -8.17 14.47 1.47
CA ALA A 105 -8.08 14.88 2.88
C ALA A 105 -7.16 13.97 3.72
N PHE A 106 -7.00 12.69 3.34
CA PHE A 106 -6.06 11.78 3.99
C PHE A 106 -4.57 12.19 3.88
N LEU A 107 -4.26 13.19 3.04
CA LEU A 107 -2.92 13.77 2.88
C LEU A 107 -2.71 15.04 3.71
N GLU A 108 -3.74 15.54 4.41
CA GLU A 108 -3.61 16.69 5.32
C GLU A 108 -2.55 16.38 6.40
N GLY A 109 -1.63 17.32 6.62
CA GLY A 109 -0.50 17.14 7.54
C GLY A 109 0.59 16.17 7.07
N ALA A 110 0.33 15.31 6.07
CA ALA A 110 1.31 14.31 5.60
C ALA A 110 2.48 14.93 4.81
N LEU A 111 2.30 16.15 4.28
CA LEU A 111 3.30 16.86 3.45
C LEU A 111 3.92 18.08 4.15
N GLU A 112 3.80 18.17 5.48
CA GLU A 112 4.49 19.17 6.29
C GLU A 112 5.99 18.85 6.37
N TRP A 113 6.72 19.19 5.31
CA TRP A 113 8.18 19.10 5.31
C TRP A 113 8.76 20.23 6.18
N ASN A 114 9.39 19.85 7.31
CA ASN A 114 10.26 20.71 8.12
C ASN A 114 11.59 21.00 7.42
#